data_AF-A0A8J6WRG3-F1
#
_entry.id   AF-A0A8J6WRG3-F1
#
_cell.length_a   1.000
_cell.length_b   1.000
_cell.length_c   1.000
_cell.angle_alpha   90.00
_cell.angle_beta   90.00
_cell.angle_gamma   90.00
#
_symmetry.space_group_name_H-M   'P 1'
#
loop_
_entity.id
_entity.type
_entity.pdbx_description
1 polymer ?
#
loop_
_entity_poly.entity_id
_entity_poly.type
_entity_poly.pdbx_seq_one_letter_code
_entity_poly.pdbx_strand_id
1 'polypeptide(L)'
;MAYTNAQFRSILNGYGFGSSPEPDPNFPISSYEGPLVDRTTVEAIRAFQTYFKLKVDGIAGPLTMAKAEQAMRILQDNLNRVIRANIPQNQPFYGPRTVAAVKEFERRYAYNVDGVANLVVRQRLNDLARAVV
;
A
#
# COMPACT_ATOMS: atom_id res chain seq x y z
N MET A 1 -6.55 3.57 -13.64
CA MET A 1 -6.61 2.10 -13.88
C MET A 1 -7.65 1.48 -12.94
N ALA A 2 -8.23 0.32 -13.28
CA ALA A 2 -9.08 -0.42 -12.33
C ALA A 2 -8.25 -1.54 -11.68
N TYR A 3 -8.21 -1.57 -10.35
CA TYR A 3 -7.57 -2.65 -9.61
C TYR A 3 -8.48 -3.87 -9.55
N THR A 4 -7.89 -5.07 -9.54
CA THR A 4 -8.61 -6.26 -9.06
C THR A 4 -8.85 -6.16 -7.56
N ASN A 5 -9.75 -6.99 -7.01
CA ASN A 5 -10.04 -6.98 -5.58
C ASN A 5 -8.79 -7.39 -4.79
N ALA A 6 -8.03 -8.38 -5.29
CA ALA A 6 -6.80 -8.80 -4.64
C ALA A 6 -5.68 -7.74 -4.70
N GLN A 7 -5.56 -7.02 -5.82
CA GLN A 7 -4.62 -5.89 -5.93
C GLN A 7 -4.97 -4.78 -4.95
N PHE A 8 -6.26 -4.45 -4.83
CA PHE A 8 -6.68 -3.40 -3.91
C PHE A 8 -6.51 -3.82 -2.44
N ARG A 9 -6.79 -5.09 -2.08
CA ARG A 9 -6.44 -5.65 -0.76
C ARG A 9 -4.94 -5.57 -0.49
N SER A 10 -4.11 -5.86 -1.48
CA SER A 10 -2.65 -5.74 -1.36
C SER A 10 -2.23 -4.30 -1.03
N ILE A 11 -2.88 -3.30 -1.63
CA ILE A 11 -2.64 -1.88 -1.30
C ILE A 11 -3.06 -1.58 0.13
N LEU A 12 -4.25 -2.01 0.56
CA LEU A 12 -4.72 -1.78 1.93
C LEU A 12 -3.80 -2.43 2.97
N ASN A 13 -3.44 -3.71 2.75
CA ASN A 13 -2.51 -4.47 3.58
C ASN A 13 -1.13 -3.81 3.62
N GLY A 14 -0.58 -3.45 2.46
CA GLY A 14 0.73 -2.82 2.35
C GLY A 14 0.80 -1.43 2.98
N TYR A 15 -0.33 -0.73 3.07
CA TYR A 15 -0.45 0.53 3.81
C TYR A 15 -0.75 0.34 5.31
N GLY A 16 -0.86 -0.91 5.79
CA GLY A 16 -1.12 -1.22 7.18
C GLY A 16 -2.56 -0.99 7.63
N PHE A 17 -3.53 -0.90 6.69
CA PHE A 17 -4.95 -0.84 7.05
C PHE A 17 -5.55 -2.21 7.36
N GLY A 18 -4.86 -3.31 6.98
CA GLY A 18 -5.23 -4.68 7.36
C GLY A 18 -6.59 -5.13 6.84
N SER A 19 -6.64 -5.56 5.58
CA SER A 19 -7.87 -6.04 4.92
C SER A 19 -8.02 -7.56 4.85
N SER A 20 -7.06 -8.34 5.37
CA SER A 20 -7.07 -9.80 5.18
C SER A 20 -8.04 -10.48 6.16
N PRO A 21 -9.06 -11.21 5.65
CA PRO A 21 -9.96 -12.01 6.49
C PRO A 21 -9.32 -13.30 7.01
N GLU A 22 -8.16 -13.70 6.47
CA GLU A 22 -7.43 -14.95 6.80
C GLU A 22 -5.90 -14.71 6.87
N PRO A 23 -5.13 -15.59 7.51
CA PRO A 23 -3.67 -15.53 7.48
C PRO A 23 -3.17 -15.74 6.03
N ASP A 24 -2.80 -14.65 5.36
CA ASP A 24 -2.25 -14.73 3.99
C ASP A 24 -0.75 -15.08 4.07
N PRO A 25 -0.30 -16.23 3.52
CA PRO A 25 1.11 -16.62 3.54
C PRO A 25 1.99 -15.65 2.75
N ASN A 26 1.42 -14.84 1.85
CA ASN A 26 2.12 -13.85 1.04
C ASN A 26 1.91 -12.41 1.52
N PHE A 27 1.35 -12.22 2.74
CA PHE A 27 1.11 -10.90 3.31
C PHE A 27 2.36 -9.99 3.17
N PRO A 28 2.19 -8.73 2.72
CA PRO A 28 0.92 -8.02 2.51
C PRO A 28 0.23 -8.24 1.15
N ILE A 29 0.78 -9.07 0.27
CA ILE A 29 0.14 -9.38 -1.02
C ILE A 29 -1.05 -10.31 -0.78
N SER A 30 -2.20 -9.96 -1.33
CA SER A 30 -3.39 -10.79 -1.34
C SER A 30 -3.58 -11.46 -2.70
N SER A 31 -4.01 -12.72 -2.70
CA SER A 31 -4.52 -13.42 -3.88
C SER A 31 -6.06 -13.52 -3.91
N TYR A 32 -6.73 -13.09 -2.83
CA TYR A 32 -8.17 -13.23 -2.69
C TYR A 32 -8.96 -12.19 -3.50
N GLU A 33 -9.64 -12.67 -4.55
CA GLU A 33 -10.45 -11.85 -5.48
C GLU A 33 -11.93 -11.71 -5.06
N GLY A 34 -12.32 -12.24 -3.90
CA GLY A 34 -13.70 -12.15 -3.42
C GLY A 34 -14.18 -10.69 -3.28
N PRO A 35 -15.49 -10.44 -3.26
CA PRO A 35 -16.03 -9.09 -3.15
C PRO A 35 -15.47 -8.31 -1.94
N LEU A 36 -15.27 -7.00 -2.08
CA LEU A 36 -14.72 -6.13 -1.03
C LEU A 36 -15.79 -5.73 0.01
N VAL A 37 -16.55 -6.70 0.49
CA VAL A 37 -17.74 -6.48 1.35
C VAL A 37 -17.65 -7.20 2.68
N ASP A 38 -16.64 -8.06 2.87
CA ASP A 38 -16.37 -8.66 4.18
C ASP A 38 -16.01 -7.56 5.20
N ARG A 39 -16.36 -7.81 6.46
CA ARG A 39 -16.24 -6.82 7.54
C ARG A 39 -14.83 -6.23 7.63
N THR A 40 -13.81 -7.08 7.62
CA THR A 40 -12.40 -6.68 7.71
C THR A 40 -11.97 -5.79 6.55
N THR A 41 -12.35 -6.14 5.32
CA THR A 41 -12.04 -5.33 4.13
C THR A 41 -12.79 -4.00 4.17
N VAL A 42 -14.07 -3.97 4.55
CA VAL A 42 -14.86 -2.73 4.66
C VAL A 42 -14.28 -1.79 5.73
N GLU A 43 -13.87 -2.33 6.88
CA GLU A 43 -13.18 -1.56 7.93
C GLU A 43 -11.85 -0.97 7.42
N ALA A 44 -11.05 -1.76 6.69
CA ALA A 44 -9.82 -1.28 6.07
C ALA A 44 -10.07 -0.20 4.99
N ILE A 45 -11.14 -0.32 4.19
CA ILE A 45 -11.54 0.70 3.23
C ILE A 45 -11.93 1.99 3.93
N ARG A 46 -12.72 1.91 5.01
CA ARG A 46 -13.10 3.09 5.80
C ARG A 46 -11.89 3.76 6.43
N ALA A 47 -10.92 2.99 6.93
CA ALA A 47 -9.67 3.51 7.46
C ALA A 47 -8.85 4.22 6.37
N PHE A 48 -8.73 3.63 5.18
CA PHE A 48 -8.10 4.25 4.01
C PHE A 48 -8.79 5.55 3.62
N GLN A 49 -10.12 5.53 3.49
CA GLN A 49 -10.93 6.70 3.15
C GLN A 49 -10.75 7.82 4.18
N THR A 50 -10.77 7.48 5.47
CA THR A 50 -10.54 8.43 6.57
C THR A 50 -9.14 9.06 6.46
N TYR A 51 -8.11 8.23 6.30
CA TYR A 51 -6.72 8.68 6.18
C TYR A 51 -6.51 9.64 5.01
N PHE A 52 -7.12 9.34 3.86
CA PHE A 52 -7.03 10.19 2.66
C PHE A 52 -8.12 11.26 2.56
N LYS A 53 -8.91 11.47 3.62
CA LYS A 53 -9.99 12.48 3.69
C LYS A 53 -11.01 12.37 2.54
N LEU A 54 -11.35 11.14 2.16
CA LEU A 54 -12.42 10.82 1.22
C LEU A 54 -13.77 10.70 1.94
N LYS A 55 -14.85 10.57 1.17
CA LYS A 55 -16.13 10.12 1.73
C LYS A 55 -15.94 8.71 2.33
N VAL A 56 -16.33 8.54 3.60
CA VAL A 56 -16.16 7.29 4.35
C VAL A 56 -17.43 6.45 4.25
N ASP A 57 -17.62 5.78 3.11
CA ASP A 57 -18.75 4.88 2.87
C ASP A 57 -18.38 3.39 2.92
N GLY A 58 -17.08 3.06 3.01
CA GLY A 58 -16.58 1.69 2.98
C GLY A 58 -16.62 1.05 1.60
N ILE A 59 -16.83 1.83 0.54
CA ILE A 59 -16.91 1.34 -0.84
C ILE A 59 -15.63 1.72 -1.60
N ALA A 60 -15.01 0.74 -2.26
CA ALA A 60 -13.88 0.95 -3.15
C ALA A 60 -14.32 1.50 -4.52
N GLY A 61 -15.03 2.64 -4.52
CA GLY A 61 -15.51 3.31 -5.72
C GLY A 61 -14.39 4.05 -6.49
N PRO A 62 -14.74 4.73 -7.61
CA PRO A 62 -13.74 5.37 -8.48
C PRO A 62 -12.81 6.35 -7.77
N LEU A 63 -13.32 7.15 -6.83
CA LEU A 63 -12.49 8.11 -6.06
C LEU A 63 -11.52 7.39 -5.12
N THR A 64 -11.95 6.31 -4.47
CA THR A 64 -11.10 5.48 -3.61
C THR A 64 -9.98 4.82 -4.44
N MET A 65 -10.33 4.26 -5.59
CA MET A 65 -9.36 3.63 -6.51
C MET A 65 -8.36 4.62 -7.08
N ALA A 66 -8.81 5.81 -7.51
CA ALA A 66 -7.92 6.87 -8.01
C ALA A 66 -6.94 7.35 -6.92
N LYS A 67 -7.41 7.46 -5.67
CA LYS A 67 -6.56 7.83 -4.55
C LYS A 67 -5.53 6.74 -4.23
N ALA A 68 -5.91 5.47 -4.29
CA ALA A 68 -4.99 4.34 -4.13
C ALA A 68 -3.90 4.35 -5.21
N GLU A 69 -4.26 4.64 -6.46
CA GLU A 69 -3.29 4.80 -7.55
C GLU A 69 -2.30 5.94 -7.28
N GLN A 70 -2.79 7.11 -6.89
CA GLN A 70 -1.92 8.24 -6.54
C GLN A 70 -0.97 7.88 -5.39
N ALA A 71 -1.48 7.24 -4.34
CA ALA A 71 -0.68 6.83 -3.19
C ALA A 71 0.40 5.82 -3.59
N MET A 72 0.06 4.83 -4.42
CA MET A 72 1.01 3.84 -4.90
C MET A 72 2.14 4.45 -5.73
N ARG A 73 1.85 5.38 -6.63
CA ARG A 73 2.88 6.10 -7.40
C ARG A 73 3.85 6.83 -6.49
N ILE A 74 3.33 7.60 -5.52
CA ILE A 74 4.16 8.33 -4.55
C ILE A 74 5.05 7.37 -3.75
N LEU A 75 4.50 6.25 -3.26
CA LEU A 75 5.26 5.26 -2.51
C LEU A 75 6.41 4.67 -3.36
N GLN A 76 6.09 4.21 -4.57
CA GLN A 76 7.08 3.58 -5.45
C GLN A 76 8.13 4.58 -5.94
N ASP A 77 7.74 5.82 -6.24
CA ASP A 77 8.67 6.91 -6.59
C ASP A 77 9.62 7.21 -5.44
N ASN A 78 9.12 7.29 -4.21
CA ASN A 78 9.97 7.54 -3.06
C ASN A 78 10.94 6.37 -2.80
N LEU A 79 10.49 5.12 -2.95
CA LEU A 79 11.37 3.94 -2.87
C LEU A 79 12.46 4.01 -3.95
N ASN A 80 12.11 4.37 -5.17
CA ASN A 80 13.09 4.55 -6.26
C ASN A 80 14.11 5.64 -5.94
N ARG A 81 13.70 6.77 -5.35
CA ARG A 81 14.61 7.87 -4.98
C ARG A 81 15.53 7.52 -3.81
N VAL A 82 14.99 6.90 -2.76
CA VAL A 82 15.71 6.72 -1.48
C VAL A 82 16.61 5.48 -1.48
N ILE A 83 16.18 4.40 -2.12
CA ILE A 83 16.92 3.12 -2.12
C ILE A 83 17.24 2.60 -3.53
N ARG A 84 16.93 3.34 -4.60
CA ARG A 84 17.19 2.93 -6.00
C ARG A 84 16.52 1.58 -6.36
N ALA A 85 15.30 1.37 -5.87
CA ALA A 85 14.57 0.12 -6.02
C ALA A 85 14.20 -0.29 -7.47
N ASN A 86 14.30 0.63 -8.44
CA ASN A 86 14.00 0.40 -9.86
C ASN A 86 12.61 -0.23 -10.10
N ILE A 87 11.60 0.19 -9.33
CA ILE A 87 10.21 -0.24 -9.46
C ILE A 87 9.57 0.45 -10.66
N PRO A 88 8.95 -0.29 -11.60
CA PRO A 88 8.21 0.28 -12.71
C PRO A 88 6.95 1.03 -12.25
N GLN A 89 6.72 2.23 -12.79
CA GLN A 89 5.58 3.10 -12.45
C GLN A 89 4.33 2.85 -13.32
N ASN A 90 4.40 1.95 -14.29
CA ASN A 90 3.29 1.62 -15.19
C ASN A 90 2.28 0.63 -14.57
N GLN A 91 2.62 0.02 -13.43
CA GLN A 91 1.74 -0.90 -12.70
C GLN A 91 1.75 -0.56 -11.19
N PRO A 92 1.04 0.51 -10.78
CA PRO A 92 1.10 1.03 -9.42
C PRO A 92 0.26 0.19 -8.44
N PHE A 93 0.64 -1.07 -8.20
CA PHE A 93 0.05 -1.94 -7.18
C PHE A 93 1.11 -2.45 -6.19
N TYR A 94 0.67 -2.88 -5.01
CA TYR A 94 1.55 -3.36 -3.95
C TYR A 94 1.97 -4.81 -4.19
N GLY A 95 2.77 -5.05 -5.24
CA GLY A 95 3.26 -6.37 -5.64
C GLY A 95 4.62 -6.76 -5.04
N PRO A 96 5.21 -7.89 -5.49
CA PRO A 96 6.45 -8.44 -4.94
C PRO A 96 7.65 -7.47 -4.96
N ARG A 97 7.79 -6.65 -6.01
CA ARG A 97 8.86 -5.65 -6.10
C ARG A 97 8.68 -4.53 -5.06
N THR A 98 7.44 -4.08 -4.85
CA THR A 98 7.13 -3.09 -3.82
C THR A 98 7.40 -3.66 -2.44
N VAL A 99 6.96 -4.90 -2.14
CA VAL A 99 7.25 -5.58 -0.87
C VAL A 99 8.75 -5.71 -0.64
N ALA A 100 9.51 -6.17 -1.64
CA ALA A 100 10.95 -6.33 -1.52
C ALA A 100 11.66 -5.00 -1.22
N ALA A 101 11.26 -3.93 -1.91
CA ALA A 101 11.78 -2.58 -1.69
C ALA A 101 11.40 -2.01 -0.32
N VAL A 102 10.18 -2.24 0.15
CA VAL A 102 9.77 -1.83 1.50
C VAL A 102 10.57 -2.59 2.56
N LYS A 103 10.74 -3.91 2.41
CA LYS A 103 11.59 -4.72 3.31
C LYS A 103 13.04 -4.27 3.30
N GLU A 104 13.56 -3.84 2.15
CA GLU A 104 14.92 -3.27 2.05
C GLU A 104 15.03 -1.95 2.80
N PHE A 105 14.06 -1.05 2.61
CA PHE A 105 13.98 0.19 3.35
C PHE A 105 13.88 -0.07 4.87
N GLU A 106 12.99 -0.97 5.29
CA GLU A 106 12.82 -1.36 6.70
C GLU A 106 14.14 -1.86 7.31
N ARG A 107 14.85 -2.76 6.62
CA ARG A 107 16.19 -3.23 7.06
C ARG A 107 17.18 -2.07 7.18
N ARG A 108 17.21 -1.17 6.19
CA ARG A 108 18.19 -0.07 6.15
C ARG A 108 18.00 0.93 7.28
N TYR A 109 16.78 1.12 7.75
CA TYR A 109 16.42 2.08 8.80
C TYR A 109 15.98 1.42 10.11
N ALA A 110 16.29 0.12 10.29
CA ALA A 110 16.04 -0.66 11.50
C ALA A 110 14.56 -0.69 11.96
N TYR A 111 13.63 -0.78 11.02
CA TYR A 111 12.21 -1.04 11.30
C TYR A 111 11.91 -2.56 11.31
N ASN A 112 10.71 -2.93 11.77
CA ASN A 112 10.20 -4.30 11.61
C ASN A 112 10.14 -4.65 10.11
N VAL A 113 10.67 -5.83 9.73
CA VAL A 113 10.82 -6.22 8.32
C VAL A 113 9.64 -7.09 7.88
N ASP A 114 8.44 -6.53 7.93
CA ASP A 114 7.20 -7.20 7.52
C ASP A 114 6.80 -6.87 6.08
N GLY A 115 7.43 -5.87 5.46
CA GLY A 115 7.12 -5.41 4.12
C GLY A 115 5.86 -4.56 4.04
N VAL A 116 5.36 -4.07 5.17
CA VAL A 116 4.23 -3.15 5.28
C VAL A 116 4.77 -1.73 5.43
N ALA A 117 4.55 -0.91 4.41
CA ALA A 117 4.82 0.52 4.46
C ALA A 117 3.77 1.21 5.34
N ASN A 118 3.78 0.96 6.66
CA ASN A 118 2.91 1.59 7.64
C ASN A 118 3.17 3.12 7.74
N LEU A 119 2.40 3.82 8.57
CA LEU A 119 2.47 5.29 8.65
C LEU A 119 3.89 5.80 8.96
N VAL A 120 4.57 5.22 9.94
CA VAL A 120 5.91 5.65 10.35
C VAL A 120 6.94 5.40 9.24
N VAL A 121 6.87 4.23 8.59
CA VAL A 121 7.73 3.89 7.44
C VAL A 121 7.50 4.88 6.29
N ARG A 122 6.25 5.17 5.94
CA ARG A 122 5.91 6.13 4.86
C ARG A 122 6.35 7.55 5.16
N GLN A 123 6.20 8.01 6.39
CA GLN A 123 6.64 9.35 6.81
C GLN A 123 8.14 9.47 6.64
N ARG A 124 8.92 8.54 7.20
CA ARG A 124 10.38 8.55 7.07
C ARG A 124 10.82 8.48 5.61
N LEU A 125 10.20 7.61 4.82
CA LEU A 125 10.49 7.46 3.40
C LEU A 125 10.23 8.76 2.62
N ASN A 126 9.10 9.44 2.89
CA ASN A 126 8.77 10.72 2.27
C ASN A 126 9.77 11.82 2.65
N ASP A 127 10.18 11.91 3.92
CA ASP A 127 11.13 12.92 4.38
C ASP A 127 12.49 12.76 3.70
N LEU A 128 12.97 11.51 3.59
CA LEU A 128 14.20 11.19 2.87
C LEU A 128 14.09 11.50 1.38
N ALA A 129 12.98 11.15 0.74
CA ALA A 129 12.76 11.41 -0.68
C ALA A 129 12.74 12.90 -1.03
N ARG A 130 12.36 13.77 -0.08
CA ARG A 130 12.42 15.24 -0.22
C ARG A 130 13.81 15.81 0.00
N ALA A 131 14.65 15.13 0.79
CA ALA A 131 16.03 15.54 1.03
C ALA A 131 16.97 15.15 -0.13
N VAL A 132 16.58 14.17 -0.94
CA VAL A 132 17.23 13.84 -2.22
C VAL A 132 16.73 14.85 -3.26
N VAL A 133 17.31 16.06 -3.24
CA VAL A 133 17.13 17.11 -4.26
C VAL A 133 18.24 17.03 -5.29
#